data_AF-A0A0D2HZJ0-F1
#
_entry.id   AF-A0A0D2HZJ0-F1
#
_cell.length_a   1.000
_cell.length_b   1.000
_cell.length_c   1.000
_cell.angle_alpha   90.00
_cell.angle_beta   90.00
_cell.angle_gamma   90.00
#
_symmetry.space_group_name_H-M   'P 1'
#
loop_
_entity.id
_entity.type
_entity.pdbx_description
1 polymer ?
#
loop_
_entity_poly.entity_id
_entity_poly.type
_entity_poly.pdbx_seq_one_letter_code
_entity_poly.pdbx_strand_id
1 'polypeptide(L)'
;MRSLPQEWERLVLVLAAQLTPGRLRLSVVCDTLDHAAALQVLLPLERLPLLRSCAVRLGQQSDHHLRRLAQTTVHQVTGQLRPPQTAFQWDDLPDELQTPNTDSPPVITPRTIEWVEGKGITKPSCCQQCTATLEAYCCPPLHAAFTSGRCTCWQWPRDHFLVNHKFRLLALQIFYRSNTFSVETLDARWDRDISRRLEHRSALVFLQSMPHDALSHIYSLRIIFPTFHDDSLCPGTPSLPNWTDTLRFIQRHLPLAYLDLTLCIAFANQDDGFVTPCEDKEWAFYLRMVEPAVILRGIRNLVVTFPPTGDAPQHDGLRKDGQPDQRVNQQGFAYGKVDPHEAGKKGGQTSGTGSSDSSSAGGSDNPQGAAHLGGEGLRKDGEPDQRLKMNQDSSS
;
A
#
# COMPACT_ATOMS: atom_id res chain seq x y z
N MET A 1 31.73 -17.09 -33.17
CA MET A 1 30.46 -16.76 -32.48
C MET A 1 30.35 -15.24 -32.44
N ARG A 2 29.20 -14.67 -32.81
CA ARG A 2 28.99 -13.21 -32.72
C ARG A 2 28.62 -12.86 -31.28
N SER A 3 28.93 -11.64 -30.85
CA SER A 3 28.48 -11.17 -29.55
C SER A 3 27.01 -10.75 -29.61
N LEU A 4 26.30 -10.85 -28.48
CA LEU A 4 24.89 -10.50 -28.38
C LEU A 4 24.56 -9.07 -28.87
N PRO A 5 25.38 -8.04 -28.62
CA PRO A 5 25.16 -6.70 -29.21
C PRO A 5 25.22 -6.67 -30.74
N GLN A 6 26.10 -7.46 -31.37
CA GLN A 6 26.22 -7.53 -32.83
C GLN A 6 25.01 -8.24 -33.47
N GLU A 7 24.48 -9.25 -32.79
CA GLU A 7 23.26 -9.93 -33.24
C GLU A 7 22.04 -9.02 -33.10
N TRP A 8 21.95 -8.27 -32.00
CA TRP A 8 20.92 -7.26 -31.78
C TRP A 8 20.94 -6.17 -32.86
N GLU A 9 22.10 -5.58 -33.16
CA GLU A 9 22.22 -4.55 -34.19
C GLU A 9 21.78 -5.08 -35.57
N ARG A 10 22.17 -6.31 -35.90
CA ARG A 10 21.75 -6.95 -37.16
C ARG A 10 20.24 -7.18 -37.21
N LEU A 11 19.64 -7.65 -36.12
CA LEU A 11 18.19 -7.84 -36.06
C LEU A 11 17.46 -6.52 -36.30
N VAL A 12 17.90 -5.44 -35.66
CA VAL A 12 17.31 -4.12 -35.83
C VAL A 12 17.46 -3.61 -37.26
N LEU A 13 18.59 -3.85 -37.92
CA LEU A 13 18.77 -3.50 -39.34
C LEU A 13 17.82 -4.29 -40.27
N VAL A 14 17.64 -5.58 -40.02
CA VAL A 14 16.69 -6.42 -40.79
C VAL A 14 15.26 -5.92 -40.60
N LEU A 15 14.89 -5.60 -39.36
CA LEU A 15 13.59 -5.02 -39.04
C LEU A 15 13.41 -3.66 -39.74
N ALA A 16 14.39 -2.77 -39.66
CA ALA A 16 14.32 -1.45 -40.29
C ALA A 16 14.07 -1.53 -41.80
N ALA A 17 14.68 -2.50 -42.49
CA ALA A 17 14.53 -2.69 -43.93
C ALA A 17 13.16 -3.24 -44.36
N GLN A 18 12.44 -3.94 -43.48
CA GLN A 18 11.18 -4.63 -43.82
C GLN A 18 9.93 -4.00 -43.22
N LEU A 19 10.08 -3.10 -42.25
CA LEU A 19 8.96 -2.53 -41.53
C LEU A 19 8.39 -1.29 -42.22
N THR A 20 7.07 -1.23 -42.31
CA THR A 20 6.36 0.00 -42.65
C THR A 20 6.34 0.96 -41.46
N PRO A 21 6.67 2.25 -41.63
CA PRO A 21 6.54 3.25 -40.57
C PRO A 21 5.13 3.28 -39.95
N GLY A 22 5.06 3.54 -38.65
CA GLY A 22 3.83 3.73 -37.87
C GLY A 22 3.04 2.45 -37.58
N ARG A 23 3.52 1.25 -37.96
CA ARG A 23 2.80 -0.02 -37.74
C ARG A 23 3.30 -0.83 -36.56
N LEU A 24 4.62 -0.88 -36.35
CA LEU A 24 5.21 -1.73 -35.33
C LEU A 24 4.98 -1.16 -33.92
N ARG A 25 4.58 -2.04 -33.01
CA ARG A 25 4.65 -1.82 -31.57
C ARG A 25 5.83 -2.62 -31.03
N LEU A 26 6.82 -1.96 -30.45
CA LEU A 26 8.03 -2.60 -29.96
C LEU A 26 8.11 -2.50 -28.43
N SER A 27 8.52 -3.58 -27.78
CA SER A 27 8.87 -3.59 -26.35
C SER A 27 10.25 -4.19 -26.20
N VAL A 28 11.20 -3.43 -25.66
CA VAL A 28 12.58 -3.84 -25.42
C VAL A 28 12.80 -3.93 -23.93
N VAL A 29 13.14 -5.12 -23.45
CA VAL A 29 13.44 -5.36 -22.04
C VAL A 29 14.85 -5.92 -21.96
N CYS A 30 15.76 -5.14 -21.40
CA CYS A 30 17.13 -5.54 -21.18
C CYS A 30 17.62 -4.89 -19.89
N ASP A 31 17.69 -5.65 -18.81
CA ASP A 31 18.19 -5.11 -17.54
C ASP A 31 19.71 -4.96 -17.63
N THR A 32 20.16 -3.71 -17.76
CA THR A 32 21.56 -3.35 -17.96
C THR A 32 22.23 -3.00 -16.64
N LEU A 33 23.52 -3.35 -16.53
CA LEU A 33 24.32 -3.06 -15.34
C LEU A 33 24.68 -1.57 -15.23
N ASP A 34 24.90 -0.90 -16.35
CA ASP A 34 25.36 0.48 -16.40
C ASP A 34 24.81 1.26 -17.61
N HIS A 35 25.13 2.55 -17.63
CA HIS A 35 24.74 3.47 -18.69
C HIS A 35 25.34 3.10 -20.06
N ALA A 36 26.55 2.54 -20.10
CA ALA A 36 27.22 2.18 -21.34
C ALA A 36 26.55 0.99 -22.03
N ALA A 37 26.19 -0.04 -21.26
CA ALA A 37 25.42 -1.18 -21.73
C ALA A 37 24.02 -0.75 -22.21
N ALA A 38 23.37 0.17 -21.49
CA ALA A 38 22.09 0.73 -21.91
C ALA A 38 22.18 1.42 -23.29
N LEU A 39 23.23 2.21 -23.52
CA LEU A 39 23.45 2.84 -24.83
C LEU A 39 23.66 1.81 -25.94
N GLN A 40 24.39 0.72 -25.69
CA GLN A 40 24.57 -0.34 -26.70
C GLN A 40 23.25 -1.01 -27.12
N VAL A 41 22.29 -1.10 -26.20
CA VAL A 41 20.95 -1.63 -26.50
C VAL A 41 20.11 -0.62 -27.27
N LEU A 42 20.22 0.67 -26.95
CA LEU A 42 19.33 1.70 -27.47
C LEU A 42 19.78 2.32 -28.80
N LEU A 43 21.08 2.51 -29.02
CA LEU A 43 21.60 3.12 -30.25
C LEU A 43 21.12 2.43 -31.54
N PRO A 44 21.02 1.09 -31.62
CA PRO A 44 20.47 0.44 -32.80
C PRO A 44 19.03 0.86 -33.12
N LEU A 45 18.21 1.15 -32.10
CA LEU A 45 16.79 1.50 -32.28
C LEU A 45 16.59 2.79 -33.06
N GLU A 46 17.56 3.70 -33.06
CA GLU A 46 17.52 4.95 -33.84
C GLU A 46 17.44 4.69 -35.35
N ARG A 47 17.82 3.49 -35.81
CA ARG A 47 17.74 3.09 -37.22
C ARG A 47 16.36 2.59 -37.64
N LEU A 48 15.45 2.36 -36.70
CA LEU A 48 14.10 1.90 -37.03
C LEU A 48 13.29 3.04 -37.66
N PRO A 49 12.39 2.72 -38.62
CA PRO A 49 11.37 3.67 -39.02
C PRO A 49 10.48 4.03 -37.82
N LEU A 50 9.77 5.16 -37.91
CA LEU A 50 8.86 5.61 -36.86
C LEU A 50 7.97 4.47 -36.37
N LEU A 51 7.94 4.25 -35.06
CA LEU A 51 7.16 3.20 -34.43
C LEU A 51 5.78 3.71 -34.03
N ARG A 52 4.77 2.83 -34.05
CA ARG A 52 3.43 3.14 -33.54
C ARG A 52 3.44 3.40 -32.04
N SER A 53 4.22 2.57 -31.33
CA SER A 53 4.47 2.70 -29.90
C SER A 53 5.73 1.92 -29.54
N CYS A 54 6.54 2.47 -28.66
CA CYS A 54 7.71 1.84 -28.09
C CYS A 54 7.64 1.83 -26.55
N ALA A 55 8.09 0.74 -25.94
CA ALA A 55 8.35 0.62 -24.52
C ALA A 55 9.76 0.06 -24.31
N VAL A 56 10.51 0.64 -23.38
CA VAL A 56 11.89 0.27 -23.08
C VAL A 56 12.03 0.09 -21.57
N ARG A 57 12.62 -1.02 -21.13
CA ARG A 57 13.09 -1.23 -19.75
C ARG A 57 14.59 -1.55 -19.77
N LEU A 58 15.34 -0.78 -19.00
CA LEU A 58 16.80 -0.88 -18.86
C LEU A 58 17.23 -1.43 -17.49
N GLY A 59 16.29 -1.69 -16.57
CA GLY A 59 16.61 -2.19 -15.25
C GLY A 59 15.37 -2.50 -14.43
N GLN A 60 15.51 -3.47 -13.52
CA GLN A 60 14.42 -3.88 -12.63
C GLN A 60 14.11 -2.84 -11.55
N GLN A 61 15.08 -2.03 -11.17
CA GLN A 61 14.89 -0.95 -10.20
C GLN A 61 14.73 0.40 -10.89
N SER A 62 14.12 1.35 -10.21
CA SER A 62 14.00 2.72 -10.72
C SER A 62 15.36 3.40 -10.70
N ASP A 63 15.83 3.83 -11.87
CA ASP A 63 17.01 4.66 -12.05
C ASP A 63 16.62 5.88 -12.89
N HIS A 64 16.88 7.09 -12.39
CA HIS A 64 16.50 8.33 -13.06
C HIS A 64 17.26 8.56 -14.37
N HIS A 65 18.55 8.21 -14.42
CA HIS A 65 19.40 8.41 -15.60
C HIS A 65 19.01 7.42 -16.70
N LEU A 66 18.89 6.14 -16.37
CA LEU A 66 18.45 5.11 -17.32
C LEU A 66 17.00 5.37 -17.78
N ARG A 67 16.11 5.80 -16.88
CA ARG A 67 14.74 6.17 -17.25
C ARG A 67 14.71 7.34 -18.23
N ARG A 68 15.52 8.39 -18.00
CA ARG A 68 15.61 9.53 -18.92
C ARG A 68 16.15 9.12 -20.29
N LEU A 69 17.10 8.20 -20.31
CA LEU A 69 17.64 7.63 -21.54
C LEU A 69 16.55 6.85 -22.30
N ALA A 70 15.86 5.93 -21.63
CA ALA A 70 14.72 5.20 -22.18
C ALA A 70 13.62 6.14 -22.71
N GLN A 71 13.30 7.20 -21.96
CA GLN A 71 12.32 8.21 -22.36
C GLN A 71 12.74 8.94 -23.64
N THR A 72 14.00 9.38 -23.70
CA THR A 72 14.55 10.09 -24.86
C THR A 72 14.48 9.20 -26.10
N THR A 73 14.96 7.96 -26.00
CA THR A 73 14.93 7.01 -27.12
C THR A 73 13.50 6.71 -27.56
N VAL A 74 12.58 6.45 -26.63
CA VAL A 74 11.17 6.19 -26.98
C VAL A 74 10.54 7.38 -27.68
N HIS A 75 10.74 8.62 -27.21
CA HIS A 75 10.21 9.81 -27.88
C HIS A 75 10.80 9.99 -29.29
N GLN A 76 12.09 9.74 -29.48
CA GLN A 76 12.73 9.79 -30.79
C GLN A 76 12.11 8.78 -31.75
N VAL A 77 12.08 7.49 -31.38
CA VAL A 77 11.60 6.43 -32.28
C VAL A 77 10.09 6.45 -32.51
N THR A 78 9.32 7.16 -31.68
CA THR A 78 7.87 7.36 -31.87
C THR A 78 7.51 8.71 -32.47
N GLY A 79 8.49 9.58 -32.77
CA GLY A 79 8.24 10.91 -33.31
C GLY A 79 7.57 11.87 -32.32
N GLN A 80 7.62 11.57 -31.02
CA GLN A 80 7.06 12.39 -29.94
C GLN A 80 8.09 13.34 -29.32
N LEU A 81 9.09 13.79 -30.08
CA LEU A 81 10.06 14.79 -29.61
C LEU A 81 9.32 16.07 -29.22
N ARG A 82 8.98 16.21 -27.94
CA ARG A 82 8.61 17.51 -27.37
C ARG A 82 9.88 18.37 -27.44
N PRO A 83 9.83 19.60 -27.99
CA PRO A 83 10.95 20.53 -27.84
C PRO A 83 11.24 20.72 -26.34
N PRO A 84 12.50 21.01 -25.95
CA PRO A 84 12.83 21.30 -24.56
C PRO A 84 11.89 22.42 -24.09
N GLN A 85 10.99 22.09 -23.17
CA GLN A 85 10.11 23.08 -22.57
C GLN A 85 11.02 24.13 -21.93
N THR A 86 10.94 25.37 -22.42
CA THR A 86 11.44 26.52 -21.68
C THR A 86 10.89 26.45 -20.26
N ALA A 87 11.70 26.85 -19.28
CA ALA A 87 11.33 26.82 -17.86
C ALA A 87 9.87 27.25 -17.68
N PHE A 88 9.08 26.35 -17.13
CA PHE A 88 7.64 26.53 -16.94
C PHE A 88 7.41 27.74 -16.01
N GLN A 89 6.84 28.82 -16.52
CA GLN A 89 6.50 30.00 -15.72
C GLN A 89 5.20 29.73 -14.99
N TRP A 90 5.34 29.15 -13.79
CA TRP A 90 4.23 28.70 -12.94
C TRP A 90 3.25 29.83 -12.58
N ASP A 91 3.73 31.07 -12.59
CA ASP A 91 2.98 32.26 -12.18
C ASP A 91 2.01 32.79 -13.24
N ASP A 92 2.03 32.25 -14.47
CA ASP A 92 1.15 32.67 -15.57
C ASP A 92 -0.12 31.80 -15.72
N LEU A 93 -0.32 30.81 -14.84
CA LEU A 93 -1.48 29.92 -14.91
C LEU A 93 -2.73 30.53 -14.25
N PRO A 94 -3.89 30.53 -14.94
CA PRO A 94 -5.20 30.74 -14.31
C PRO A 94 -5.43 29.76 -13.15
N ASP A 95 -6.19 30.18 -12.12
CA ASP A 95 -6.44 29.38 -10.91
C ASP A 95 -6.98 27.97 -11.21
N GLU A 96 -7.77 27.81 -12.27
CA GLU A 96 -8.30 26.51 -12.68
C GLU A 96 -7.31 25.64 -13.45
N LEU A 97 -6.15 26.15 -13.91
CA LEU A 97 -5.12 25.44 -14.70
C LEU A 97 -3.82 25.17 -13.93
N GLN A 98 -3.73 25.61 -12.67
CA GLN A 98 -2.89 24.92 -11.66
C GLN A 98 -3.46 23.54 -11.30
N THR A 99 -4.62 23.16 -11.87
CA THR A 99 -5.08 21.77 -11.85
C THR A 99 -4.10 20.85 -12.58
N PRO A 100 -3.93 19.61 -12.10
CA PRO A 100 -2.76 18.81 -12.45
C PRO A 100 -2.75 18.49 -13.95
N ASN A 101 -1.71 18.96 -14.65
CA ASN A 101 -1.33 18.48 -15.97
C ASN A 101 -1.34 16.94 -16.00
N THR A 102 -1.67 16.36 -17.15
CA THR A 102 -1.71 14.92 -17.48
C THR A 102 -0.47 14.11 -17.03
N ASP A 103 0.63 14.77 -16.66
CA ASP A 103 1.89 14.17 -16.24
C ASP A 103 2.10 14.18 -14.70
N SER A 104 1.25 14.89 -13.92
CA SER A 104 1.31 14.88 -12.45
C SER A 104 0.63 13.61 -11.91
N PRO A 105 1.28 12.86 -11.01
CA PRO A 105 0.69 11.63 -10.48
C PRO A 105 -0.54 11.97 -9.64
N PRO A 106 -1.65 11.21 -9.79
CA PRO A 106 -2.86 11.49 -9.04
C PRO A 106 -2.58 11.29 -7.54
N VAL A 107 -3.00 12.27 -6.73
CA VAL A 107 -2.90 12.20 -5.26
C VAL A 107 -3.78 11.07 -4.70
N ILE A 108 -4.84 10.71 -5.42
CA ILE A 108 -5.73 9.61 -5.08
C ILE A 108 -5.26 8.34 -5.79
N THR A 109 -5.10 7.27 -5.02
CA THR A 109 -4.70 5.96 -5.51
C THR A 109 -5.92 5.21 -6.06
N PRO A 110 -5.78 4.48 -7.17
CA PRO A 110 -6.88 3.69 -7.73
C PRO A 110 -7.16 2.41 -6.93
N ARG A 111 -6.31 2.06 -5.95
CA ARG A 111 -6.35 0.83 -5.16
C ARG A 111 -5.88 1.13 -3.75
N THR A 112 -6.28 0.30 -2.79
CA THR A 112 -5.83 0.38 -1.40
C THR A 112 -4.30 0.45 -1.29
N ILE A 113 -3.82 1.38 -0.48
CA ILE A 113 -2.39 1.58 -0.20
C ILE A 113 -1.95 0.57 0.84
N GLU A 114 -1.14 -0.39 0.45
CA GLU A 114 -0.56 -1.35 1.37
C GLU A 114 0.68 -0.77 2.05
N TRP A 115 0.83 -1.04 3.34
CA TRP A 115 2.05 -0.74 4.09
C TRP A 115 2.67 -2.03 4.60
N VAL A 116 3.99 -2.12 4.44
CA VAL A 116 4.79 -3.24 4.93
C VAL A 116 5.91 -2.70 5.80
N GLU A 117 6.01 -3.24 7.01
CA GLU A 117 7.04 -2.84 7.95
C GLU A 117 8.46 -3.02 7.36
N GLY A 118 9.33 -2.04 7.61
CA GLY A 118 10.68 -1.98 7.04
C GLY A 118 10.74 -1.59 5.56
N LYS A 119 9.63 -1.69 4.81
CA LYS A 119 9.52 -1.27 3.40
C LYS A 119 8.72 0.02 3.21
N GLY A 120 7.89 0.39 4.19
CA GLY A 120 6.98 1.53 4.12
C GLY A 120 5.76 1.25 3.23
N ILE A 121 5.24 2.30 2.62
CA ILE A 121 4.13 2.19 1.67
C ILE A 121 4.61 1.43 0.43
N THR A 122 3.96 0.31 0.12
CA THR A 122 4.33 -0.52 -1.02
C THR A 122 3.85 0.13 -2.31
N LYS A 123 4.63 -0.08 -3.39
CA LYS A 123 4.23 0.40 -4.70
C LYS A 123 3.12 -0.52 -5.22
N PRO A 124 1.99 0.02 -5.69
CA PRO A 124 0.93 -0.79 -6.28
C PRO A 124 1.45 -1.56 -7.48
N SER A 125 0.86 -2.73 -7.73
CA SER A 125 1.18 -3.59 -8.87
C SER A 125 1.07 -2.83 -10.20
N CYS A 126 1.93 -3.16 -11.16
CA CYS A 126 1.89 -2.57 -12.50
C CYS A 126 0.50 -2.75 -13.15
N CYS A 127 0.06 -1.76 -13.93
CA CYS A 127 -1.24 -1.70 -14.60
C CYS A 127 -1.41 -2.77 -15.69
N GLN A 128 -0.34 -3.52 -15.98
CA GLN A 128 -0.21 -4.49 -17.08
C GLN A 128 -0.38 -3.90 -18.49
N GLN A 129 -0.83 -2.65 -18.64
CA GLN A 129 -1.02 -1.99 -19.94
C GLN A 129 0.24 -1.31 -20.51
N CYS A 130 1.37 -1.41 -19.79
CA CYS A 130 2.60 -0.70 -20.13
C CYS A 130 3.40 -1.31 -21.30
N THR A 131 3.16 -2.58 -21.65
CA THR A 131 3.82 -3.31 -22.74
C THR A 131 2.80 -3.94 -23.66
N ALA A 132 3.20 -4.20 -24.91
CA ALA A 132 2.30 -4.80 -25.91
C ALA A 132 2.07 -6.30 -25.69
N THR A 133 3.02 -7.00 -25.07
CA THR A 133 2.99 -8.46 -24.89
C THR A 133 2.53 -8.89 -23.50
N LEU A 134 2.37 -7.97 -22.54
CA LEU A 134 2.04 -8.24 -21.12
C LEU A 134 3.07 -9.11 -20.37
N GLU A 135 4.14 -9.56 -21.04
CA GLU A 135 5.16 -10.47 -20.50
C GLU A 135 6.18 -9.75 -19.61
N ALA A 136 6.31 -8.43 -19.74
CA ALA A 136 7.24 -7.64 -18.96
C ALA A 136 6.65 -6.30 -18.51
N TYR A 137 7.08 -5.83 -17.34
CA TYR A 137 6.67 -4.56 -16.78
C TYR A 137 7.63 -3.45 -17.20
N CYS A 138 7.18 -2.53 -18.05
CA CYS A 138 7.90 -1.30 -18.45
C CYS A 138 7.32 -0.05 -17.79
N CYS A 139 6.72 -0.22 -16.61
CA CYS A 139 6.10 0.83 -15.82
C CYS A 139 7.17 1.82 -15.30
N PRO A 140 7.21 3.10 -15.74
CA PRO A 140 8.16 4.11 -15.25
C PRO A 140 8.22 4.34 -13.72
N PRO A 141 7.11 4.16 -12.96
CA PRO A 141 7.11 4.24 -11.50
C PRO A 141 7.94 3.15 -10.79
N LEU A 142 8.06 1.99 -11.46
CA LEU A 142 8.55 0.75 -10.86
C LEU A 142 9.96 0.40 -11.34
N HIS A 143 10.29 0.78 -12.57
CA HIS A 143 11.49 0.33 -13.27
C HIS A 143 12.24 1.50 -13.91
N ALA A 144 13.50 1.27 -14.29
CA ALA A 144 14.27 2.12 -15.19
C ALA A 144 13.72 1.98 -16.61
N ALA A 145 12.48 2.41 -16.80
CA ALA A 145 11.69 2.13 -18.00
C ALA A 145 10.87 3.32 -18.44
N PHE A 146 10.55 3.36 -19.73
CA PHE A 146 9.62 4.31 -20.30
C PHE A 146 8.73 3.65 -21.35
N THR A 147 7.48 4.10 -21.46
CA THR A 147 6.55 3.63 -22.50
C THR A 147 5.82 4.81 -23.10
N SER A 148 5.70 4.82 -24.42
CA SER A 148 4.83 5.73 -25.17
C SER A 148 3.35 5.31 -25.13
N GLY A 149 3.06 4.10 -24.61
CA GLY A 149 1.71 3.62 -24.37
C GLY A 149 1.06 4.29 -23.15
N ARG A 150 -0.24 4.04 -22.95
CA ARG A 150 -0.96 4.50 -21.76
C ARG A 150 -0.53 3.67 -20.56
N CYS A 151 0.32 4.22 -19.71
CA CYS A 151 0.63 3.66 -18.40
C CYS A 151 -0.19 4.41 -17.34
N THR A 152 -1.05 3.69 -16.63
CA THR A 152 -1.87 4.24 -15.54
C THR A 152 -1.32 3.86 -14.17
N CYS A 153 -0.07 3.41 -14.10
CA CYS A 153 0.55 3.07 -12.84
C CYS A 153 0.69 4.27 -11.95
N TRP A 154 0.14 4.11 -10.76
CA TRP A 154 0.23 5.11 -9.74
C TRP A 154 1.68 5.33 -9.31
N GLN A 155 2.08 6.59 -9.15
CA GLN A 155 3.35 6.99 -8.54
C GLN A 155 3.06 7.66 -7.21
N TRP A 156 3.97 7.47 -6.26
CA TRP A 156 3.97 8.26 -5.04
C TRP A 156 4.02 9.75 -5.40
N PRO A 157 3.03 10.58 -4.97
CA PRO A 157 2.94 11.98 -5.36
C PRO A 157 3.93 12.83 -4.55
N ARG A 158 5.22 12.45 -4.52
CA ARG A 158 6.27 13.08 -3.72
C ARG A 158 6.30 14.58 -3.94
N ASP A 159 6.23 14.98 -5.20
CA ASP A 159 6.41 16.35 -5.62
C ASP A 159 5.28 17.25 -5.06
N HIS A 160 4.08 16.69 -4.88
CA HIS A 160 2.97 17.40 -4.25
C HIS A 160 3.21 17.71 -2.77
N PHE A 161 4.10 16.98 -2.09
CA PHE A 161 4.47 17.28 -0.72
C PHE A 161 5.67 18.24 -0.59
N LEU A 162 6.34 18.55 -1.71
CA LEU A 162 7.60 19.30 -1.74
C LEU A 162 7.49 20.71 -2.34
N VAL A 163 6.32 21.11 -2.86
CA VAL A 163 6.14 22.43 -3.48
C VAL A 163 6.35 23.58 -2.49
N ASN A 164 5.51 23.65 -1.45
CA ASN A 164 5.60 24.61 -0.35
C ASN A 164 4.78 24.12 0.86
N HIS A 165 4.88 24.81 1.99
CA HIS A 165 4.20 24.42 3.23
C HIS A 165 2.67 24.32 3.08
N LYS A 166 2.03 25.33 2.48
CA LYS A 166 0.57 25.37 2.28
C LYS A 166 0.10 24.22 1.39
N PHE A 167 0.81 23.99 0.28
CA PHE A 167 0.49 22.94 -0.66
C PHE A 167 0.73 21.55 -0.05
N ARG A 168 1.79 21.39 0.75
CA ARG A 168 2.03 20.17 1.52
C ARG A 168 0.88 19.84 2.46
N LEU A 169 0.35 20.81 3.21
CA LEU A 169 -0.79 20.58 4.10
C LEU A 169 -2.05 20.14 3.34
N LEU A 170 -2.35 20.79 2.22
CA LEU A 170 -3.47 20.40 1.35
C LEU A 170 -3.26 18.99 0.75
N ALA A 171 -2.05 18.68 0.29
CA ALA A 171 -1.70 17.37 -0.24
C ALA A 171 -1.83 16.29 0.83
N LEU A 172 -1.38 16.53 2.07
CA LEU A 172 -1.56 15.61 3.20
C LEU A 172 -3.04 15.37 3.46
N GLN A 173 -3.83 16.44 3.55
CA GLN A 173 -5.27 16.33 3.78
C GLN A 173 -5.97 15.50 2.70
N ILE A 174 -5.74 15.82 1.41
CA ILE A 174 -6.38 15.11 0.30
C ILE A 174 -5.90 13.65 0.27
N PHE A 175 -4.60 13.42 0.39
CA PHE A 175 -4.00 12.09 0.31
C PHE A 175 -4.51 11.16 1.41
N TYR A 176 -4.41 11.55 2.68
CA TYR A 176 -4.79 10.66 3.78
C TYR A 176 -6.30 10.48 3.91
N ARG A 177 -7.09 11.49 3.50
CA ARG A 177 -8.55 11.44 3.55
C ARG A 177 -9.15 10.58 2.45
N SER A 178 -8.57 10.64 1.25
CA SER A 178 -9.18 10.04 0.05
C SER A 178 -8.68 8.62 -0.23
N ASN A 179 -7.66 8.17 0.49
CA ASN A 179 -7.07 6.85 0.28
C ASN A 179 -7.39 5.91 1.45
N THR A 180 -7.56 4.62 1.13
CA THR A 180 -7.63 3.55 2.11
C THR A 180 -6.24 2.98 2.34
N PHE A 181 -5.84 2.87 3.61
CA PHE A 181 -4.57 2.25 3.99
C PHE A 181 -4.81 0.83 4.50
N SER A 182 -4.08 -0.14 3.97
CA SER A 182 -4.10 -1.53 4.42
C SER A 182 -2.80 -1.88 5.09
N VAL A 183 -2.90 -2.37 6.32
CA VAL A 183 -1.76 -2.76 7.14
C VAL A 183 -1.92 -4.21 7.52
N GLU A 184 -0.96 -5.02 7.12
CA GLU A 184 -0.86 -6.40 7.60
C GLU A 184 -0.16 -6.39 8.96
N THR A 185 -0.88 -6.82 10.00
CA THR A 185 -0.25 -7.19 11.26
C THR A 185 0.30 -8.60 11.06
N LEU A 186 1.60 -8.78 11.27
CA LEU A 186 2.20 -10.10 11.19
C LEU A 186 2.39 -10.59 12.61
N ASP A 187 1.88 -11.79 12.86
CA ASP A 187 2.35 -12.56 13.98
C ASP A 187 3.74 -13.04 13.62
N ALA A 188 4.60 -13.01 14.62
CA ALA A 188 5.86 -13.69 14.56
C ALA A 188 5.64 -15.11 14.03
N ARG A 189 6.26 -15.48 12.90
CA ARG A 189 6.66 -16.88 12.80
C ARG A 189 7.62 -17.10 13.95
N TRP A 190 7.14 -17.73 15.02
CA TRP A 190 7.95 -18.25 16.12
C TRP A 190 8.78 -19.42 15.58
N ASP A 191 9.75 -19.11 14.74
CA ASP A 191 10.93 -19.95 14.67
C ASP A 191 11.72 -19.70 15.95
N ARG A 192 12.22 -20.76 16.59
CA ARG A 192 12.75 -20.75 17.96
C ARG A 192 14.00 -19.87 18.16
N ASP A 193 14.41 -19.13 17.14
CA ASP A 193 15.69 -18.41 17.09
C ASP A 193 15.62 -16.91 16.77
N ILE A 194 14.44 -16.28 16.72
CA ILE A 194 14.35 -14.86 16.33
C ILE A 194 14.10 -13.92 17.52
N SER A 195 15.19 -13.28 17.94
CA SER A 195 15.32 -12.22 18.94
C SER A 195 14.37 -11.05 18.72
N ARG A 196 13.85 -10.43 19.80
CA ARG A 196 13.46 -9.01 20.07
C ARG A 196 12.88 -8.08 18.96
N ARG A 197 12.78 -8.49 17.70
CA ARG A 197 12.37 -7.70 16.53
C ARG A 197 10.88 -7.85 16.24
N LEU A 198 10.18 -8.75 16.92
CA LEU A 198 8.76 -9.03 16.74
C LEU A 198 7.84 -7.96 17.32
N GLU A 199 8.37 -7.04 18.12
CA GLU A 199 7.63 -5.85 18.62
C GLU A 199 7.24 -4.88 17.49
N HIS A 200 7.78 -5.06 16.27
CA HIS A 200 7.75 -4.02 15.24
C HIS A 200 6.73 -4.24 14.11
N ARG A 201 5.95 -5.35 14.09
CA ARG A 201 4.98 -5.67 13.02
C ARG A 201 3.52 -5.45 13.38
N SER A 202 3.19 -4.33 14.00
CA SER A 202 1.81 -4.00 14.34
C SER A 202 1.29 -2.79 13.58
N ALA A 203 -0.03 -2.70 13.46
CA ALA A 203 -0.70 -1.53 12.94
C ALA A 203 -0.39 -0.27 13.76
N LEU A 204 0.00 -0.42 15.03
CA LEU A 204 0.51 0.69 15.84
C LEU A 204 1.80 1.30 15.26
N VAL A 205 2.74 0.48 14.77
CA VAL A 205 3.99 0.97 14.16
C VAL A 205 3.69 1.78 12.89
N PHE A 206 2.76 1.31 12.05
CA PHE A 206 2.27 2.07 10.92
C PHE A 206 1.73 3.44 11.35
N LEU A 207 0.81 3.47 12.32
CA LEU A 207 0.18 4.71 12.79
C LEU A 207 1.21 5.67 13.41
N GLN A 208 2.19 5.15 14.15
CA GLN A 208 3.27 5.95 14.75
C GLN A 208 4.28 6.47 13.72
N SER A 209 4.41 5.81 12.56
CA SER A 209 5.29 6.25 11.48
C SER A 209 4.73 7.42 10.67
N MET A 210 3.43 7.71 10.82
CA MET A 210 2.77 8.77 10.06
C MET A 210 3.08 10.16 10.61
N PRO A 211 3.12 11.20 9.75
CA PRO A 211 3.17 12.58 10.21
C PRO A 211 2.00 12.88 11.15
N HIS A 212 2.25 13.54 12.28
CA HIS A 212 1.20 13.83 13.26
C HIS A 212 0.00 14.59 12.66
N ASP A 213 0.29 15.54 11.76
CA ASP A 213 -0.74 16.33 11.08
C ASP A 213 -1.61 15.49 10.12
N ALA A 214 -1.08 14.35 9.65
CA ALA A 214 -1.80 13.45 8.75
C ALA A 214 -2.81 12.54 9.46
N LEU A 215 -2.60 12.22 10.75
CA LEU A 215 -3.44 11.28 11.49
C LEU A 215 -4.91 11.72 11.53
N SER A 216 -5.15 13.01 11.69
CA SER A 216 -6.49 13.62 11.69
C SER A 216 -7.21 13.53 10.34
N HIS A 217 -6.51 13.11 9.29
CA HIS A 217 -7.01 12.95 7.95
C HIS A 217 -7.17 11.49 7.52
N ILE A 218 -6.78 10.50 8.33
CA ILE A 218 -6.95 9.08 7.99
C ILE A 218 -8.40 8.67 8.22
N TYR A 219 -9.15 8.47 7.13
CA TYR A 219 -10.59 8.18 7.18
C TYR A 219 -10.91 6.74 6.81
N SER A 220 -9.98 6.00 6.21
CA SER A 220 -10.21 4.62 5.80
C SER A 220 -8.97 3.77 6.12
N LEU A 221 -9.12 2.84 7.06
CA LEU A 221 -8.06 1.97 7.55
C LEU A 221 -8.51 0.51 7.51
N ARG A 222 -7.67 -0.34 6.94
CA ARG A 222 -7.83 -1.79 6.90
C ARG A 222 -6.68 -2.43 7.67
N ILE A 223 -7.02 -3.26 8.64
CA ILE A 223 -6.06 -4.02 9.46
C ILE A 223 -6.27 -5.49 9.13
N ILE A 224 -5.24 -6.13 8.56
CA ILE A 224 -5.26 -7.52 8.16
C ILE A 224 -4.45 -8.31 9.18
N PHE A 225 -5.10 -9.21 9.90
CA PHE A 225 -4.46 -10.20 10.76
C PHE A 225 -3.99 -11.40 9.92
N PRO A 226 -2.88 -12.04 10.28
CA PRO A 226 -2.38 -13.20 9.56
C PRO A 226 -3.30 -14.40 9.83
N THR A 227 -3.11 -15.48 9.06
CA THR A 227 -3.77 -16.77 9.32
C THR A 227 -3.60 -17.23 10.75
N PHE A 228 -4.66 -17.84 11.29
CA PHE A 228 -4.68 -18.44 12.61
C PHE A 228 -3.44 -19.31 12.84
N HIS A 229 -2.59 -18.86 13.77
CA HIS A 229 -1.64 -19.72 14.44
C HIS A 229 -2.11 -19.87 15.90
N ASP A 230 -1.79 -21.01 16.51
CA ASP A 230 -2.29 -21.40 17.84
C ASP A 230 -2.01 -20.35 18.95
N ASP A 231 -1.10 -19.40 18.72
CA ASP A 231 -0.65 -18.40 19.70
C ASP A 231 -1.11 -16.95 19.41
N SER A 232 -1.87 -16.72 18.35
CA SER A 232 -2.26 -15.36 17.93
C SER A 232 -3.29 -14.72 18.86
N LEU A 233 -3.04 -13.47 19.30
CA LEU A 233 -3.85 -12.72 20.27
C LEU A 233 -4.16 -13.50 21.57
N CYS A 234 -3.37 -14.50 21.93
CA CYS A 234 -3.61 -15.30 23.14
C CYS A 234 -3.35 -14.52 24.43
N PRO A 235 -4.14 -14.72 25.52
CA PRO A 235 -3.84 -14.15 26.82
C PRO A 235 -2.41 -14.48 27.25
N GLY A 236 -1.67 -13.48 27.75
CA GLY A 236 -0.28 -13.63 28.14
C GLY A 236 0.74 -13.47 27.01
N THR A 237 0.30 -13.40 25.76
CA THR A 237 1.17 -13.04 24.63
C THR A 237 1.24 -11.51 24.46
N PRO A 238 2.33 -10.95 23.93
CA PRO A 238 2.47 -9.50 23.70
C PRO A 238 1.57 -8.97 22.57
N SER A 239 0.98 -9.84 21.74
CA SER A 239 0.14 -9.44 20.61
C SER A 239 -1.20 -8.83 21.05
N LEU A 240 -1.82 -9.36 22.11
CA LEU A 240 -3.10 -8.83 22.62
C LEU A 240 -2.96 -7.44 23.28
N PRO A 241 -1.96 -7.17 24.15
CA PRO A 241 -1.67 -5.82 24.62
C PRO A 241 -1.34 -4.85 23.48
N ASN A 242 -0.53 -5.26 22.50
CA ASN A 242 -0.19 -4.42 21.33
C ASN A 242 -1.44 -4.08 20.50
N TRP A 243 -2.33 -5.04 20.29
CA TRP A 243 -3.62 -4.78 19.64
C TRP A 243 -4.48 -3.77 20.42
N THR A 244 -4.54 -3.93 21.74
CA THR A 244 -5.27 -3.00 22.60
C THR A 244 -4.66 -1.59 22.54
N ASP A 245 -3.34 -1.47 22.51
CA ASP A 245 -2.64 -0.19 22.39
C ASP A 245 -2.83 0.44 21.00
N THR A 246 -2.89 -0.37 19.95
CA THR A 246 -3.27 0.07 18.60
C THR A 246 -4.66 0.73 18.63
N LEU A 247 -5.65 0.08 19.23
CA LEU A 247 -7.01 0.60 19.33
C LEU A 247 -7.07 1.89 20.16
N ARG A 248 -6.34 1.97 21.28
CA ARG A 248 -6.23 3.20 22.07
C ARG A 248 -5.58 4.33 21.29
N PHE A 249 -4.58 4.02 20.46
CA PHE A 249 -3.96 5.01 19.59
C PHE A 249 -4.97 5.54 18.56
N ILE A 250 -5.71 4.64 17.90
CA ILE A 250 -6.78 5.01 16.96
C ILE A 250 -7.80 5.90 17.65
N GLN A 251 -8.27 5.52 18.85
CA GLN A 251 -9.24 6.30 19.63
C GLN A 251 -8.76 7.74 19.91
N ARG A 252 -7.47 7.93 20.18
CA ARG A 252 -6.90 9.23 20.57
C ARG A 252 -6.56 10.13 19.40
N HIS A 253 -6.15 9.55 18.27
CA HIS A 253 -5.50 10.31 17.19
C HIS A 253 -6.29 10.32 15.88
N LEU A 254 -7.19 9.36 15.66
CA LEU A 254 -7.97 9.29 14.43
C LEU A 254 -9.39 9.83 14.64
N PRO A 255 -10.00 10.43 13.60
CA PRO A 255 -11.33 11.03 13.69
C PRO A 255 -12.43 9.96 13.63
N LEU A 256 -12.75 9.34 14.77
CA LEU A 256 -13.69 8.20 14.85
C LEU A 256 -15.01 8.43 14.09
N ALA A 257 -15.62 9.60 14.23
CA ALA A 257 -16.90 9.95 13.58
C ALA A 257 -16.87 9.90 12.03
N TYR A 258 -15.68 9.86 11.44
CA TYR A 258 -15.48 9.77 9.99
C TYR A 258 -14.67 8.55 9.56
N LEU A 259 -14.20 7.74 10.52
CA LEU A 259 -13.32 6.60 10.27
C LEU A 259 -14.12 5.36 9.84
N ASP A 260 -13.75 4.82 8.69
CA ASP A 260 -14.13 3.51 8.20
C ASP A 260 -13.00 2.51 8.55
N LEU A 261 -13.21 1.67 9.56
CA LEU A 261 -12.25 0.65 9.99
C LEU A 261 -12.69 -0.72 9.51
N THR A 262 -11.81 -1.42 8.79
CA THR A 262 -12.01 -2.81 8.38
C THR A 262 -11.01 -3.71 9.09
N LEU A 263 -11.50 -4.72 9.80
CA LEU A 263 -10.70 -5.80 10.38
C LEU A 263 -10.83 -7.03 9.47
N CYS A 264 -9.73 -7.61 9.02
CA CYS A 264 -9.73 -8.77 8.15
C CYS A 264 -8.77 -9.84 8.65
N ILE A 265 -8.98 -11.08 8.24
CA ILE A 265 -7.97 -12.14 8.35
C ILE A 265 -7.50 -12.50 6.94
N ALA A 266 -6.20 -12.75 6.78
CA ALA A 266 -5.56 -13.01 5.48
C ALA A 266 -6.04 -14.30 4.83
N PHE A 267 -6.14 -15.41 5.58
CA PHE A 267 -6.71 -16.67 5.10
C PHE A 267 -7.46 -17.40 6.22
N ALA A 268 -8.49 -18.16 5.85
CA ALA A 268 -9.14 -19.13 6.74
C ALA A 268 -8.46 -20.48 6.48
N ASN A 269 -8.35 -21.31 7.51
CA ASN A 269 -8.06 -22.72 7.27
C ASN A 269 -9.17 -23.28 6.37
N GLN A 270 -8.83 -24.23 5.49
CA GLN A 270 -9.86 -24.91 4.69
C GLN A 270 -10.83 -25.57 5.67
N ASP A 271 -12.10 -25.15 5.63
CA ASP A 271 -13.19 -25.81 6.33
C ASP A 271 -13.33 -27.21 5.72
N ASP A 272 -12.89 -28.22 6.46
CA ASP A 272 -12.99 -29.62 6.05
C ASP A 272 -14.39 -30.20 6.31
N GLY A 273 -15.33 -29.37 6.81
CA GLY A 273 -16.70 -29.73 7.10
C GLY A 273 -16.89 -30.47 8.42
N PHE A 274 -15.86 -30.55 9.26
CA PHE A 274 -15.94 -31.16 10.59
C PHE A 274 -15.75 -30.09 11.68
N VAL A 275 -16.59 -30.16 12.72
CA VAL A 275 -16.39 -29.40 13.96
C VAL A 275 -15.12 -29.93 14.62
N THR A 276 -14.00 -29.28 14.35
CA THR A 276 -12.72 -29.61 14.96
C THR A 276 -12.48 -28.72 16.19
N PRO A 277 -11.65 -29.13 17.16
CA PRO A 277 -11.16 -28.25 18.23
C PRO A 277 -10.44 -26.97 17.72
N CYS A 278 -10.22 -26.85 16.42
CA CYS A 278 -9.73 -25.65 15.77
C CYS A 278 -10.79 -24.54 15.73
N GLU A 279 -12.08 -24.88 15.59
CA GLU A 279 -13.18 -23.90 15.54
C GLU A 279 -13.31 -23.08 16.83
N ASP A 280 -13.14 -23.73 18.00
CA ASP A 280 -13.16 -23.03 19.30
C ASP A 280 -12.00 -22.04 19.44
N LYS A 281 -10.82 -22.38 18.88
CA LYS A 281 -9.66 -21.49 18.86
C LYS A 281 -9.83 -20.34 17.90
N GLU A 282 -10.39 -20.59 16.71
CA GLU A 282 -10.72 -19.56 15.72
C GLU A 282 -11.78 -18.59 16.28
N TRP A 283 -12.83 -19.11 16.92
CA TRP A 283 -13.82 -18.30 17.61
C TRP A 283 -13.22 -17.45 18.73
N ALA A 284 -12.35 -18.04 19.57
CA ALA A 284 -11.65 -17.30 20.61
C ALA A 284 -10.75 -16.20 20.02
N PHE A 285 -10.08 -16.44 18.89
CA PHE A 285 -9.31 -15.42 18.19
C PHE A 285 -10.21 -14.28 17.70
N TYR A 286 -11.36 -14.58 17.08
CA TYR A 286 -12.32 -13.57 16.62
C TYR A 286 -12.82 -12.69 17.76
N LEU A 287 -13.17 -13.29 18.90
CA LEU A 287 -13.58 -12.54 20.09
C LEU A 287 -12.44 -11.61 20.54
N ARG A 288 -11.20 -12.09 20.62
CA ARG A 288 -10.05 -11.27 21.03
C ARG A 288 -9.69 -10.17 20.03
N MET A 289 -9.99 -10.37 18.75
CA MET A 289 -9.85 -9.36 17.71
C MET A 289 -10.92 -8.27 17.85
N VAL A 290 -12.19 -8.65 18.05
CA VAL A 290 -13.34 -7.74 17.97
C VAL A 290 -13.73 -7.12 19.30
N GLU A 291 -13.72 -7.86 20.41
CA GLU A 291 -14.17 -7.37 21.72
C GLU A 291 -13.46 -6.08 22.16
N PRO A 292 -12.12 -5.95 22.03
CA PRO A 292 -11.43 -4.71 22.41
C PRO A 292 -11.82 -3.51 21.56
N ALA A 293 -12.36 -3.71 20.34
CA ALA A 293 -12.79 -2.63 19.46
C ALA A 293 -13.97 -1.83 20.03
N VAL A 294 -14.62 -2.30 21.11
CA VAL A 294 -15.60 -1.52 21.88
C VAL A 294 -15.03 -0.19 22.39
N ILE A 295 -13.71 -0.06 22.53
CA ILE A 295 -13.02 1.19 22.90
C ILE A 295 -13.25 2.29 21.84
N LEU A 296 -13.51 1.92 20.58
CA LEU A 296 -13.74 2.84 19.47
C LEU A 296 -15.19 3.33 19.39
N ARG A 297 -15.86 3.56 20.53
CA ARG A 297 -17.24 4.09 20.55
C ARG A 297 -17.31 5.39 19.76
N GLY A 298 -18.30 5.49 18.88
CA GLY A 298 -18.48 6.65 18.00
C GLY A 298 -17.75 6.54 16.65
N ILE A 299 -17.18 5.38 16.33
CA ILE A 299 -16.68 5.11 14.98
C ILE A 299 -17.81 5.14 13.95
N ARG A 300 -17.55 5.68 12.74
CA ARG A 300 -18.53 5.75 11.65
C ARG A 300 -18.93 4.38 11.17
N ASN A 301 -17.95 3.56 10.78
CA ASN A 301 -18.16 2.22 10.26
C ASN A 301 -17.08 1.27 10.78
N LEU A 302 -17.52 0.11 11.29
CA LEU A 302 -16.66 -1.02 11.61
C LEU A 302 -17.10 -2.23 10.78
N VAL A 303 -16.22 -2.70 9.90
CA VAL A 303 -16.45 -3.89 9.07
C VAL A 303 -15.52 -4.98 9.53
N VAL A 304 -16.06 -6.15 9.86
CA VAL A 304 -15.26 -7.34 10.17
C VAL A 304 -15.44 -8.32 9.04
N THR A 305 -14.35 -8.63 8.34
CA THR A 305 -14.32 -9.59 7.23
C THR A 305 -13.61 -10.84 7.68
N PHE A 306 -14.35 -11.93 7.75
CA PHE A 306 -13.75 -13.25 7.88
C PHE A 306 -13.42 -13.74 6.47
N PRO A 307 -12.27 -14.42 6.27
CA PRO A 307 -11.95 -14.98 4.97
C PRO A 307 -13.09 -15.94 4.62
N PRO A 308 -13.58 -15.95 3.37
CA PRO A 308 -14.47 -17.02 2.97
C PRO A 308 -13.70 -18.33 3.21
N THR A 309 -14.24 -19.21 4.06
CA THR A 309 -13.91 -20.63 3.97
C THR A 309 -14.05 -20.97 2.49
N GLY A 310 -12.98 -21.47 1.87
CA GLY A 310 -12.86 -21.50 0.41
C GLY A 310 -14.04 -22.23 -0.23
N ASP A 311 -15.07 -21.48 -0.61
CA ASP A 311 -16.25 -21.85 -1.38
C ASP A 311 -17.14 -20.60 -1.50
N ALA A 312 -16.66 -19.58 -2.22
CA ALA A 312 -17.62 -18.82 -3.02
C ALA A 312 -18.08 -19.79 -4.13
N PRO A 313 -19.39 -20.08 -4.24
CA PRO A 313 -19.86 -21.16 -5.11
C PRO A 313 -19.57 -20.81 -6.57
N GLN A 314 -18.55 -21.46 -7.14
CA GLN A 314 -18.38 -21.63 -8.59
C GLN A 314 -19.30 -22.73 -9.16
N HIS A 315 -20.21 -23.25 -8.34
CA HIS A 315 -21.25 -24.19 -8.73
C HIS A 315 -22.60 -23.60 -8.36
N ASP A 316 -23.54 -23.56 -9.30
CA ASP A 316 -24.87 -22.91 -9.29
C ASP A 316 -25.80 -23.30 -8.11
N GLY A 317 -25.36 -23.14 -6.86
CA GLY A 317 -26.05 -23.61 -5.66
C GLY A 317 -26.06 -25.13 -5.49
N LEU A 318 -25.10 -25.85 -6.10
CA LEU A 318 -25.00 -27.30 -6.04
C LEU A 318 -23.70 -27.75 -5.37
N ARG A 319 -23.79 -28.79 -4.53
CA ARG A 319 -22.65 -29.52 -3.95
C ARG A 319 -21.91 -30.29 -5.06
N LYS A 320 -20.69 -30.79 -4.76
CA LYS A 320 -19.87 -31.60 -5.69
C LYS A 320 -20.55 -32.89 -6.18
N ASP A 321 -21.61 -33.34 -5.50
CA ASP A 321 -22.46 -34.48 -5.86
C ASP A 321 -23.70 -34.08 -6.69
N GLY A 322 -23.85 -32.81 -7.07
CA GLY A 322 -24.97 -32.30 -7.86
C GLY A 322 -26.26 -32.08 -7.07
N GLN A 323 -26.24 -32.18 -5.74
CA GLN A 323 -27.40 -31.90 -4.87
C GLN A 323 -27.46 -30.40 -4.51
N PRO A 324 -28.67 -29.80 -4.34
CA PRO A 324 -28.82 -28.43 -3.86
C PRO A 324 -28.15 -28.20 -2.51
N ASP A 325 -27.32 -27.16 -2.42
CA ASP A 325 -26.64 -26.78 -1.20
C ASP A 325 -27.64 -26.11 -0.23
N GLN A 326 -27.87 -26.75 0.92
CA GLN A 326 -28.80 -26.26 1.94
C GLN A 326 -28.32 -24.98 2.64
N ARG A 327 -27.04 -24.59 2.47
CA ARG A 327 -26.47 -23.33 2.99
C ARG A 327 -26.98 -22.10 2.25
N VAL A 328 -27.46 -22.24 1.02
CA VAL A 328 -27.95 -21.13 0.19
C VAL A 328 -29.35 -20.65 0.63
N ASN A 329 -29.97 -21.32 1.61
CA ASN A 329 -31.31 -21.00 2.11
C ASN A 329 -31.33 -20.59 3.61
N GLN A 330 -30.36 -19.79 4.04
CA GLN A 330 -30.25 -19.32 5.42
C GLN A 330 -30.81 -17.89 5.59
N GLN A 331 -32.13 -17.78 5.79
CA GLN A 331 -32.75 -16.54 6.27
C GLN A 331 -32.88 -16.58 7.80
N GLY A 332 -31.96 -15.95 8.54
CA GLY A 332 -32.09 -15.72 9.98
C GLY A 332 -30.79 -15.37 10.71
N PHE A 333 -30.87 -14.48 11.70
CA PHE A 333 -29.76 -14.13 12.60
C PHE A 333 -29.31 -15.37 13.39
N ALA A 334 -28.01 -15.68 13.41
CA ALA A 334 -27.43 -16.86 14.06
C ALA A 334 -28.16 -18.19 13.73
N TYR A 335 -28.51 -18.42 12.46
CA TYR A 335 -29.22 -19.63 12.03
C TYR A 335 -30.59 -19.84 12.71
N GLY A 336 -31.24 -18.76 13.18
CA GLY A 336 -32.49 -18.83 13.93
C GLY A 336 -32.34 -19.35 15.37
N LYS A 337 -31.11 -19.55 15.85
CA LYS A 337 -30.83 -20.06 17.21
C LYS A 337 -30.86 -18.97 18.28
N VAL A 338 -30.85 -17.70 17.90
CA VAL A 338 -30.79 -16.57 18.85
C VAL A 338 -31.79 -15.51 18.42
N ASP A 339 -32.69 -15.14 19.33
CA ASP A 339 -33.58 -13.99 19.14
C ASP A 339 -32.73 -12.70 19.22
N PRO A 340 -32.68 -11.89 18.15
CA PRO A 340 -31.92 -10.64 18.12
C PRO A 340 -32.31 -9.65 19.24
N HIS A 341 -33.57 -9.64 19.66
CA HIS A 341 -34.06 -8.74 20.71
C HIS A 341 -33.59 -9.17 22.10
N GLU A 342 -33.49 -10.48 22.34
CA GLU A 342 -33.04 -11.01 23.63
C GLU A 342 -31.52 -10.84 23.81
N ALA A 343 -30.75 -11.02 22.73
CA ALA A 343 -29.32 -10.75 22.70
C ALA A 343 -29.00 -9.26 22.97
N GLY A 344 -29.76 -8.34 22.38
CA GLY A 344 -29.62 -6.90 22.62
C GLY A 344 -29.91 -6.49 24.07
N LYS A 345 -30.89 -7.13 24.73
CA LYS A 345 -31.27 -6.83 26.11
C LYS A 345 -30.21 -7.25 27.13
N LYS A 346 -29.52 -8.38 26.90
CA LYS A 346 -28.41 -8.84 27.75
C LYS A 346 -27.17 -7.95 27.64
N GLY A 347 -26.91 -7.38 26.47
CA GLY A 347 -25.79 -6.44 26.27
C GLY A 347 -25.95 -5.10 27.00
N GLY A 348 -27.18 -4.66 27.27
CA GLY A 348 -27.45 -3.37 27.92
C GLY A 348 -27.34 -3.38 29.46
N GLN A 349 -27.30 -4.55 30.11
CA GLN A 349 -27.41 -4.66 31.58
C GLN A 349 -26.07 -4.70 32.33
N THR A 350 -24.92 -4.76 31.64
CA THR A 350 -23.60 -4.85 32.29
C THR A 350 -22.96 -3.49 32.64
N SER A 351 -23.70 -2.38 32.50
CA SER A 351 -23.18 -1.02 32.75
C SER A 351 -24.04 -0.27 33.77
N GLY A 352 -23.94 -0.58 35.06
CA GLY A 352 -24.55 0.28 36.08
C GLY A 352 -24.63 -0.30 37.48
N THR A 353 -23.52 -0.26 38.23
CA THR A 353 -23.38 -0.32 39.71
C THR A 353 -21.87 -0.35 40.02
N GLY A 354 -21.21 0.52 40.80
CA GLY A 354 -21.56 1.71 41.58
C GLY A 354 -20.28 2.32 42.22
N SER A 355 -20.39 3.58 42.70
CA SER A 355 -19.82 4.25 43.91
C SER A 355 -18.39 3.95 44.42
N SER A 356 -17.59 4.83 45.06
CA SER A 356 -17.45 6.28 45.35
C SER A 356 -16.22 6.42 46.30
N ASP A 357 -15.70 7.65 46.49
CA ASP A 357 -14.81 8.15 47.60
C ASP A 357 -13.27 8.08 47.39
N SER A 358 -12.57 9.22 47.13
CA SER A 358 -11.98 10.26 48.04
C SER A 358 -10.85 9.71 48.94
N SER A 359 -9.65 10.28 49.18
CA SER A 359 -9.02 11.62 49.12
C SER A 359 -7.50 11.45 49.45
N SER A 360 -6.55 12.15 48.81
CA SER A 360 -5.77 13.34 49.29
C SER A 360 -4.28 13.11 49.65
N ALA A 361 -3.44 14.09 49.22
CA ALA A 361 -2.08 14.49 49.64
C ALA A 361 -0.90 13.53 49.32
N GLY A 362 0.30 13.96 48.90
CA GLY A 362 0.95 15.25 48.66
C GLY A 362 2.46 14.97 48.51
N GLY A 363 3.21 15.77 47.73
CA GLY A 363 4.67 15.63 47.67
C GLY A 363 5.29 16.13 46.37
N SER A 364 5.75 17.37 46.40
CA SER A 364 6.61 18.05 45.43
C SER A 364 7.97 17.35 45.26
N ASP A 365 8.50 17.31 44.03
CA ASP A 365 9.80 17.93 43.72
C ASP A 365 10.04 17.93 42.20
N ASN A 366 10.37 19.12 41.71
CA ASN A 366 10.78 19.41 40.34
C ASN A 366 12.27 19.78 40.41
N PRO A 367 13.09 19.43 39.41
CA PRO A 367 13.69 20.55 38.68
C PRO A 367 13.73 20.34 37.16
N GLN A 368 13.28 21.39 36.48
CA GLN A 368 13.95 22.07 35.37
C GLN A 368 14.68 21.23 34.32
N GLY A 369 14.09 21.24 33.12
CA GLY A 369 14.75 20.94 31.85
C GLY A 369 13.90 21.43 30.69
N ALA A 370 13.60 22.72 30.66
CA ALA A 370 12.88 23.35 29.56
C ALA A 370 13.72 23.30 28.27
N ALA A 371 13.36 22.41 27.36
CA ALA A 371 13.81 22.46 25.98
C ALA A 371 12.66 22.95 25.10
N HIS A 372 12.60 24.28 24.96
CA HIS A 372 12.15 24.93 23.73
C HIS A 372 12.81 24.26 22.53
N LEU A 373 12.07 23.63 21.62
CA LEU A 373 12.37 23.53 20.18
C LEU A 373 11.09 23.13 19.42
N GLY A 374 10.19 24.09 19.26
CA GLY A 374 9.40 24.17 18.05
C GLY A 374 10.26 24.83 16.98
N GLY A 375 10.24 24.30 15.75
CA GLY A 375 10.86 24.92 14.60
C GLY A 375 11.85 24.02 13.87
N GLU A 376 11.56 23.84 12.58
CA GLU A 376 12.46 23.45 11.50
C GLU A 376 12.80 21.96 11.39
N GLY A 377 12.20 21.32 10.39
CA GLY A 377 12.56 20.00 9.88
C GLY A 377 13.88 20.00 9.09
N LEU A 378 14.92 20.61 9.65
CA LEU A 378 16.32 20.54 9.21
C LEU A 378 17.18 20.39 10.47
N ARG A 379 18.18 19.51 10.42
CA ARG A 379 19.25 19.52 11.41
C ARG A 379 20.07 20.82 11.22
N LYS A 380 20.70 21.33 12.29
CA LYS A 380 21.54 22.55 12.27
C LYS A 380 22.73 22.49 11.27
N ASP A 381 22.99 21.34 10.69
CA ASP A 381 24.03 21.06 9.70
C ASP A 381 23.51 21.09 8.23
N GLY A 382 22.21 21.34 8.00
CA GLY A 382 21.64 21.45 6.65
C GLY A 382 21.42 20.11 5.93
N GLU A 383 21.61 18.98 6.61
CA GLU A 383 21.31 17.65 6.08
C GLU A 383 19.81 17.31 6.19
N PRO A 384 19.22 16.58 5.22
CA PRO A 384 17.84 16.11 5.30
C PRO A 384 17.62 15.16 6.48
N ASP A 385 16.45 15.25 7.12
CA ASP A 385 16.01 14.34 8.18
C ASP A 385 16.04 12.88 7.69
N GLN A 386 16.78 12.04 8.43
CA GLN A 386 17.09 10.65 8.06
C GLN A 386 15.84 9.74 8.07
N ARG A 387 14.69 10.21 8.55
CA ARG A 387 13.40 9.50 8.43
C ARG A 387 12.91 9.35 6.97
N LEU A 388 13.51 10.06 6.02
CA LEU A 388 13.24 9.97 4.57
C LEU A 388 14.27 9.15 3.79
N LYS A 389 15.27 8.54 4.45
CA LYS A 389 16.21 7.63 3.77
C LYS A 389 15.53 6.27 3.55
N MET A 390 15.10 6.02 2.31
CA MET A 390 15.05 4.64 1.81
C MET A 390 16.49 4.14 1.81
N ASN A 391 16.76 3.07 2.56
CA ASN A 391 18.06 2.39 2.54
C ASN A 391 18.34 1.91 1.10
N GLN A 392 19.22 2.64 0.40
CA GLN A 392 20.22 2.01 -0.43
C GLN A 392 21.28 1.43 0.53
N ASP A 393 21.91 0.33 0.13
CA ASP A 393 22.96 -0.41 0.82
C ASP A 393 22.50 -1.51 1.79
N SER A 394 22.22 -2.70 1.24
CA SER A 394 22.82 -3.95 1.75
C SER A 394 22.74 -5.05 0.67
N SER A 395 23.82 -5.26 -0.09
CA SER A 395 24.14 -6.53 -0.75
C SER A 395 25.63 -6.52 -1.06
N SER A 396 26.41 -7.08 -0.13
CA SER A 396 27.66 -7.75 -0.48
C SER A 396 27.34 -9.10 -1.10
#